data_AF-A0A4V2LQ53-F1
#
_entry.id   AF-A0A4V2LQ53-F1
#
_cell.length_a   1.000
_cell.length_b   1.000
_cell.length_c   1.000
_cell.angle_alpha   90.00
_cell.angle_beta   90.00
_cell.angle_gamma   90.00
#
_symmetry.space_group_name_H-M   'P 1'
#
loop_
_entity.id
_entity.type
_entity.pdbx_description
1 polymer ?
#
loop_
_entity_poly.entity_id
_entity_poly.type
_entity_poly.pdbx_seq_one_letter_code
_entity_poly.pdbx_strand_id
1 'polypeptide(L)'
;MPKLKIALIDDDQERANYIKASLIEHNFDVVACLTIDHLSMFRLEQLHVDVILLDMDHPHRDIIESCVSQFDLPTVLFTKNSHKDTIKSAINAGVTAYIVDGIDPSKLESILEISIEQFKKHKKLLGDLEDTKNKLADRKDVEKAKVLMMRLHSLTEDQAFQLLRKNAMSHRMTIGEMARRLLDAQQLLQNQLKD
;
A
#
# COMPACT_ATOMS: atom_id res chain seq x y z
N MET A 1 0.50 27.80 0.54
CA MET A 1 0.59 26.35 0.23
C MET A 1 -0.81 25.76 0.38
N PRO A 2 -1.19 24.72 -0.38
CA PRO A 2 -2.46 24.03 -0.13
C PRO A 2 -2.46 23.47 1.30
N LYS A 3 -3.59 23.57 1.99
CA LYS A 3 -3.74 23.03 3.36
C LYS A 3 -3.77 21.51 3.28
N LEU A 4 -3.01 20.84 4.16
CA LEU A 4 -3.06 19.39 4.31
C LEU A 4 -4.46 18.97 4.77
N LYS A 5 -5.04 17.99 4.07
CA LYS A 5 -6.33 17.41 4.40
C LYS A 5 -6.17 16.26 5.36
N ILE A 6 -6.72 16.43 6.55
CA ILE A 6 -6.56 15.52 7.67
C ILE A 6 -7.87 14.76 7.91
N ALA A 7 -7.77 13.44 8.06
CA ALA A 7 -8.81 12.63 8.66
C ALA A 7 -8.44 12.34 10.12
N LEU A 8 -9.28 12.78 11.05
CA LEU A 8 -9.13 12.50 12.47
C LEU A 8 -9.97 11.27 12.84
N ILE A 9 -9.36 10.32 13.53
CA ILE A 9 -10.00 9.14 14.09
C ILE A 9 -9.70 9.10 15.58
N ASP A 10 -10.74 9.05 16.40
CA ASP A 10 -10.61 9.02 17.86
C ASP A 10 -11.53 7.94 18.45
N ASP A 11 -11.19 7.39 19.62
CA ASP A 11 -12.09 6.53 20.39
C ASP A 11 -13.11 7.32 21.23
N ASP A 12 -12.90 8.64 21.39
CA ASP A 12 -13.75 9.55 22.15
C ASP A 12 -14.26 10.71 21.27
N GLN A 13 -15.58 10.83 21.17
CA GLN A 13 -16.23 11.83 20.32
C GLN A 13 -16.05 13.27 20.82
N GLU A 14 -16.01 13.50 22.13
CA GLU A 14 -15.81 14.83 22.71
C GLU A 14 -14.38 15.31 22.47
N ARG A 15 -13.41 14.42 22.71
CA ARG A 15 -12.00 14.67 22.42
C ARG A 15 -11.76 14.92 20.94
N ALA A 16 -12.35 14.12 20.05
CA ALA A 16 -12.26 14.33 18.61
C ALA A 16 -12.72 15.74 18.20
N ASN A 17 -13.83 16.20 18.76
CA ASN A 17 -14.38 17.54 18.48
C ASN A 17 -13.46 18.66 19.00
N TYR A 18 -12.90 18.49 20.20
CA TYR A 18 -11.92 19.44 20.76
C TYR A 18 -10.65 19.53 19.90
N ILE A 19 -10.09 18.38 19.52
CA ILE A 19 -8.89 18.31 18.67
C ILE A 19 -9.20 18.93 17.31
N LYS A 20 -10.33 18.58 16.70
CA LYS A 20 -10.76 19.17 15.41
C LYS A 20 -10.82 20.70 15.48
N ALA A 21 -11.41 21.27 16.54
CA ALA A 21 -11.46 22.71 16.72
C ALA A 21 -10.05 23.32 16.81
N SER A 22 -9.17 22.72 17.62
CA SER A 22 -7.77 23.14 17.75
C SER A 22 -7.02 23.07 16.42
N LEU A 23 -7.18 22.01 15.64
CA LEU A 23 -6.55 21.87 14.33
C LEU A 23 -7.02 22.95 13.34
N ILE A 24 -8.31 23.26 13.33
CA ILE A 24 -8.88 24.30 12.47
C ILE A 24 -8.34 25.69 12.87
N GLU A 25 -8.22 25.98 14.17
CA GLU A 25 -7.62 27.22 14.68
C GLU A 25 -6.16 27.36 14.24
N HIS A 26 -5.42 26.25 14.16
CA HIS A 26 -4.05 26.20 13.67
C HIS A 26 -3.95 26.04 12.14
N ASN A 27 -5.04 26.37 11.42
CA ASN A 27 -5.09 26.47 9.96
C ASN A 27 -4.94 25.13 9.19
N PHE A 28 -5.16 23.99 9.86
CA PHE A 28 -5.29 22.69 9.21
C PHE A 28 -6.69 22.46 8.64
N ASP A 29 -6.83 21.60 7.63
CA ASP A 29 -8.11 21.24 7.02
C ASP A 29 -8.56 19.84 7.46
N VAL A 30 -9.43 19.76 8.47
CA VAL A 30 -9.97 18.50 8.97
C VAL A 30 -11.22 18.12 8.17
N VAL A 31 -11.03 17.29 7.14
CA VAL A 31 -12.09 16.91 6.18
C VAL A 31 -12.97 15.75 6.67
N ALA A 32 -12.46 14.95 7.62
CA ALA A 32 -13.19 13.86 8.24
C ALA A 32 -12.88 13.79 9.74
N CYS A 33 -13.90 13.48 10.53
CA CYS A 33 -13.79 13.19 11.95
C CYS A 33 -14.63 11.95 12.21
N LEU A 34 -14.00 10.86 12.62
CA LEU A 34 -14.59 9.53 12.72
C LEU A 34 -14.30 8.94 14.10
N THR A 35 -15.20 8.07 14.55
CA THR A 35 -14.91 7.15 15.64
C THR A 35 -14.50 5.79 15.09
N ILE A 36 -13.81 4.99 15.91
CA ILE A 36 -13.30 3.66 15.52
C ILE A 36 -14.43 2.75 15.01
N ASP A 37 -15.60 2.81 15.64
CA ASP A 37 -16.76 1.97 15.28
C ASP A 37 -17.28 2.26 13.86
N HIS A 38 -16.97 3.43 13.31
CA HIS A 38 -17.42 3.86 11.99
C HIS A 38 -16.35 3.73 10.90
N LEU A 39 -15.15 3.24 11.25
CA LEU A 39 -14.00 3.17 10.35
C LEU A 39 -14.29 2.32 9.10
N SER A 40 -14.97 1.18 9.27
CA SER A 40 -15.30 0.24 8.20
C SER A 40 -16.37 0.74 7.23
N MET A 41 -17.23 1.66 7.68
CA MET A 41 -18.32 2.22 6.86
C MET A 41 -17.87 3.42 6.03
N PHE A 42 -16.75 4.05 6.37
CA PHE A 42 -16.32 5.29 5.74
C PHE A 42 -15.36 5.07 4.56
N ARG A 43 -15.56 5.80 3.47
CA ARG A 43 -14.69 5.82 2.29
C ARG A 43 -13.98 7.17 2.22
N LEU A 44 -12.74 7.23 2.73
CA LEU A 44 -11.93 8.46 2.69
C LEU A 44 -11.46 8.83 1.27
N GLU A 45 -11.55 7.91 0.30
CA GLU A 45 -11.14 8.08 -1.10
C GLU A 45 -11.76 9.32 -1.76
N GLN A 46 -13.01 9.65 -1.43
CA GLN A 46 -13.73 10.78 -2.04
C GLN A 46 -13.31 12.14 -1.47
N LEU A 47 -12.66 12.17 -0.30
CA LEU A 47 -12.31 13.41 0.40
C LEU A 47 -10.89 13.88 0.09
N HIS A 48 -10.10 13.10 -0.66
CA HIS A 48 -8.69 13.36 -0.94
C HIS A 48 -7.90 13.63 0.34
N VAL A 49 -8.00 12.72 1.31
CA VAL A 49 -7.25 12.80 2.56
C VAL A 49 -5.76 12.61 2.28
N ASP A 50 -4.92 13.48 2.83
CA ASP A 50 -3.47 13.39 2.70
C ASP A 50 -2.84 12.58 3.83
N VAL A 51 -3.45 12.63 5.03
CA VAL A 51 -2.91 12.00 6.25
C VAL A 51 -4.02 11.65 7.24
N ILE A 52 -3.84 10.54 7.93
CA ILE A 52 -4.70 10.06 9.00
C ILE A 52 -4.05 10.36 10.35
N LEU A 53 -4.82 10.98 11.24
CA LEU A 53 -4.50 11.13 12.65
C LEU A 53 -5.35 10.17 13.46
N LEU A 54 -4.70 9.21 14.12
CA LEU A 54 -5.30 8.35 15.12
C LEU A 54 -4.97 8.92 16.50
N ASP A 55 -5.97 9.28 17.30
CA ASP A 55 -5.78 9.56 18.72
C ASP A 55 -6.48 8.48 19.54
N MET A 56 -5.70 7.70 20.29
CA MET A 56 -6.21 6.57 21.08
C MET A 56 -5.50 6.50 22.42
N ASP A 57 -6.26 6.45 23.51
CA ASP A 57 -5.66 6.25 24.83
C ASP A 57 -5.07 4.84 24.95
N HIS A 58 -5.74 3.84 24.39
CA HIS A 58 -5.35 2.44 24.42
C HIS A 58 -5.32 1.84 23.01
N PRO A 59 -4.24 2.09 22.24
CA PRO A 59 -4.13 1.57 20.89
C PRO A 59 -3.94 0.04 20.89
N HIS A 60 -4.90 -0.67 20.31
CA HIS A 60 -4.77 -2.10 20.03
C HIS A 60 -4.24 -2.30 18.61
N ARG A 61 -3.35 -3.29 18.45
CA ARG A 61 -2.70 -3.63 17.18
C ARG A 61 -3.71 -3.83 16.05
N ASP A 62 -4.76 -4.60 16.29
CA ASP A 62 -5.74 -4.97 15.26
C ASP A 62 -6.47 -3.75 14.67
N ILE A 63 -6.73 -2.74 15.50
CA ILE A 63 -7.39 -1.49 15.07
C ILE A 63 -6.44 -0.68 14.18
N ILE A 64 -5.17 -0.58 14.59
CA ILE A 64 -4.15 0.13 13.81
C ILE A 64 -3.93 -0.56 12.47
N GLU A 65 -3.76 -1.89 12.47
CA GLU A 65 -3.55 -2.67 11.25
C GLU A 65 -4.74 -2.56 10.30
N SER A 66 -5.96 -2.63 10.83
CA SER A 66 -7.19 -2.42 10.06
C SER A 66 -7.21 -1.04 9.40
N CYS A 67 -6.90 0.01 10.15
CA CYS A 67 -6.85 1.38 9.63
C CYS A 67 -5.80 1.55 8.53
N VAL A 68 -4.55 1.17 8.80
CA VAL A 68 -3.43 1.31 7.85
C VAL A 68 -3.71 0.53 6.57
N SER A 69 -4.22 -0.71 6.69
CA SER A 69 -4.52 -1.56 5.54
C SER A 69 -5.71 -1.08 4.73
N GLN A 70 -6.71 -0.47 5.38
CA GLN A 70 -7.95 -0.03 4.72
C GLN A 70 -7.74 1.20 3.86
N PHE A 71 -6.97 2.19 4.33
CA PHE A 71 -6.90 3.49 3.66
C PHE A 71 -5.65 3.70 2.84
N ASP A 72 -4.58 2.96 3.14
CA ASP A 72 -3.31 3.08 2.42
C ASP A 72 -2.78 4.53 2.38
N LEU A 73 -2.83 5.20 3.52
CA LEU A 73 -2.43 6.60 3.70
C LEU A 73 -1.39 6.73 4.83
N PRO A 74 -0.58 7.80 4.84
CA PRO A 74 0.26 8.14 5.98
C PRO A 74 -0.59 8.20 7.26
N THR A 75 -0.14 7.53 8.31
CA THR A 75 -0.93 7.32 9.52
C THR A 75 -0.09 7.66 10.74
N VAL A 76 -0.49 8.70 11.47
CA VAL A 76 0.17 9.18 12.68
C VAL A 76 -0.67 8.80 13.90
N LEU A 77 -0.06 8.09 14.84
CA LEU A 77 -0.70 7.67 16.07
C LEU A 77 -0.28 8.56 17.25
N PHE A 78 -1.26 9.19 17.88
CA PHE A 78 -1.16 9.90 19.14
C PHE A 78 -1.74 9.02 20.25
N THR A 79 -1.05 8.97 21.38
CA THR A 79 -1.51 8.20 22.54
C THR A 79 -0.81 8.66 23.80
N LYS A 80 -1.43 8.39 24.96
CA LYS A 80 -0.78 8.53 26.27
C LYS A 80 0.06 7.31 26.65
N ASN A 81 0.00 6.24 25.85
CA ASN A 81 0.70 5.00 26.14
C ASN A 81 2.18 5.07 25.76
N SER A 82 3.08 4.93 26.73
CA SER A 82 4.54 4.91 26.53
C SER A 82 5.17 3.51 26.59
N HIS A 83 4.35 2.45 26.64
CA HIS A 83 4.83 1.07 26.76
C HIS A 83 5.55 0.64 25.47
N LYS A 84 6.75 0.07 25.63
CA LYS A 84 7.61 -0.33 24.50
C LYS A 84 6.95 -1.36 23.57
N ASP A 85 6.15 -2.26 24.12
CA ASP A 85 5.49 -3.31 23.31
C ASP A 85 4.38 -2.72 22.43
N THR A 86 3.65 -1.73 22.94
CA THR A 86 2.66 -0.97 22.17
C THR A 86 3.33 -0.19 21.04
N ILE A 87 4.45 0.49 21.32
CA ILE A 87 5.23 1.23 20.32
C ILE A 87 5.67 0.31 19.18
N LYS A 88 6.28 -0.84 19.52
CA LYS A 88 6.70 -1.84 18.53
C LYS A 88 5.53 -2.37 17.72
N SER A 89 4.41 -2.66 18.37
CA SER A 89 3.22 -3.17 17.71
C SER A 89 2.64 -2.17 16.72
N ALA A 90 2.60 -0.88 17.08
CA ALA A 90 2.15 0.18 16.18
C ALA A 90 3.08 0.37 14.97
N ILE A 91 4.41 0.37 15.19
CA ILE A 91 5.39 0.44 14.09
C ILE A 91 5.23 -0.74 13.14
N ASN A 92 5.09 -1.96 13.68
CA ASN A 92 4.88 -3.16 12.87
C ASN A 92 3.54 -3.15 12.12
N ALA A 93 2.52 -2.50 12.67
CA ALA A 93 1.23 -2.29 12.03
C ALA A 93 1.29 -1.25 10.88
N GLY A 94 2.40 -0.52 10.74
CA GLY A 94 2.65 0.36 9.60
C GLY A 94 2.33 1.83 9.83
N VAL A 95 2.22 2.30 11.09
CA VAL A 95 2.15 3.75 11.37
C VAL A 95 3.44 4.44 10.95
N THR A 96 3.31 5.66 10.42
CA THR A 96 4.47 6.47 9.99
C THR A 96 5.09 7.25 11.15
N ALA A 97 4.31 7.53 12.19
CA ALA A 97 4.80 8.18 13.41
C ALA A 97 3.98 7.74 14.62
N TYR A 98 4.64 7.67 15.77
CA TYR A 98 4.05 7.37 17.07
C TYR A 98 4.44 8.46 18.06
N ILE A 99 3.47 9.14 18.65
CA ILE A 99 3.69 10.30 19.50
C ILE A 99 3.03 10.06 20.85
N VAL A 100 3.86 10.18 21.88
CA VAL A 100 3.45 10.20 23.28
C VAL A 100 3.30 11.67 23.70
N ASP A 101 2.28 11.98 24.50
CA ASP A 101 1.89 13.31 25.01
C ASP A 101 0.84 14.08 24.18
N GLY A 102 0.14 13.41 23.28
CA GLY A 102 -1.00 13.99 22.55
C GLY A 102 -0.59 14.99 21.47
N ILE A 103 -1.58 15.73 20.95
CA ILE A 103 -1.42 16.57 19.77
C ILE A 103 -0.98 17.98 20.18
N ASP A 104 0.25 18.34 19.82
CA ASP A 104 0.79 19.71 19.87
C ASP A 104 0.70 20.34 18.47
N PRO A 105 -0.27 21.24 18.22
CA PRO A 105 -0.49 21.81 16.88
C PRO A 105 0.73 22.55 16.32
N SER A 106 1.59 23.09 17.18
CA SER A 106 2.78 23.83 16.77
C SER A 106 3.86 22.96 16.11
N LYS A 107 3.89 21.66 16.46
CA LYS A 107 4.83 20.67 15.91
C LYS A 107 4.18 19.76 14.87
N LEU A 108 2.85 19.77 14.83
CA LEU A 108 2.08 18.87 13.99
C LEU A 108 2.45 19.00 12.51
N GLU A 109 2.63 20.21 12.00
CA GLU A 109 2.97 20.43 10.59
C GLU A 109 4.23 19.66 10.16
N SER A 110 5.32 19.82 10.91
CA SER A 110 6.57 19.11 10.62
C SER A 110 6.45 17.59 10.75
N ILE A 111 5.68 17.12 11.74
CA ILE A 111 5.43 15.70 11.95
C ILE A 111 4.64 15.10 10.78
N LEU A 112 3.61 15.79 10.31
CA LEU A 112 2.80 15.37 9.18
C LEU A 112 3.64 15.33 7.90
N GLU A 113 4.46 16.35 7.64
CA GLU A 113 5.34 16.40 6.47
C GLU A 113 6.33 15.23 6.47
N ILE A 114 7.00 14.97 7.60
CA ILE A 114 7.88 13.82 7.77
C ILE A 114 7.13 12.50 7.54
N SER A 115 5.92 12.38 8.08
CA SER A 115 5.08 11.19 7.97
C SER A 115 4.69 10.88 6.53
N ILE A 116 4.32 11.91 5.76
CA ILE A 116 3.97 11.79 4.35
C ILE A 116 5.19 11.31 3.54
N GLU A 117 6.36 11.89 3.77
CA GLU A 117 7.59 11.49 3.04
C GLU A 117 8.05 10.07 3.43
N GLN A 118 7.91 9.68 4.71
CA GLN A 118 8.15 8.31 5.15
C GLN A 118 7.21 7.32 4.45
N PHE A 119 5.92 7.65 4.36
CA PHE A 119 4.94 6.82 3.65
C PHE A 119 5.30 6.65 2.18
N LYS A 120 5.58 7.76 1.46
CA LYS A 120 5.98 7.71 0.04
C LYS A 120 7.23 6.84 -0.16
N LYS A 121 8.23 6.99 0.70
CA LYS A 121 9.46 6.18 0.63
C LYS A 121 9.17 4.70 0.87
N HIS A 122 8.35 4.37 1.87
CA HIS A 122 7.96 2.99 2.15
C HIS A 122 7.18 2.40 0.97
N LYS A 123 6.20 3.13 0.42
CA LYS A 123 5.45 2.72 -0.76
C LYS A 123 6.32 2.45 -1.97
N LYS A 124 7.30 3.32 -2.22
CA LYS A 124 8.28 3.13 -3.29
C LYS A 124 9.07 1.84 -3.09
N LEU A 125 9.56 1.57 -1.87
CA LEU A 125 10.29 0.34 -1.56
C LEU A 125 9.43 -0.91 -1.77
N LEU A 126 8.15 -0.89 -1.39
CA LEU A 126 7.23 -2.00 -1.65
C LEU A 126 7.00 -2.21 -3.15
N GLY A 127 6.85 -1.14 -3.93
CA GLY A 127 6.77 -1.19 -5.38
C GLY A 127 8.02 -1.77 -6.03
N ASP A 128 9.20 -1.28 -5.64
CA ASP A 128 10.50 -1.77 -6.14
C ASP A 128 10.70 -3.26 -5.80
N LEU A 129 10.26 -3.69 -4.61
CA LEU A 129 10.30 -5.09 -4.18
C LEU A 129 9.39 -5.96 -5.04
N GLU A 130 8.16 -5.50 -5.30
CA GLU A 130 7.18 -6.21 -6.11
C GLU A 130 7.65 -6.33 -7.57
N ASP A 131 8.14 -5.24 -8.15
CA ASP A 131 8.74 -5.24 -9.49
C ASP A 131 9.91 -6.21 -9.60
N THR A 132 10.74 -6.31 -8.56
CA THR A 132 11.88 -7.23 -8.53
C THR A 132 11.42 -8.68 -8.45
N LYS A 133 10.41 -8.98 -7.62
CA LYS A 133 9.80 -10.31 -7.54
C LYS A 133 9.17 -10.72 -8.87
N ASN A 134 8.46 -9.80 -9.52
CA ASN A 134 7.85 -10.04 -10.82
C ASN A 134 8.90 -10.30 -11.90
N LYS A 135 10.01 -9.54 -11.94
CA LYS A 135 11.13 -9.82 -12.86
C LYS A 135 11.74 -11.21 -12.64
N LEU A 136 11.84 -11.67 -11.40
CA LEU A 136 12.36 -13.00 -11.08
C LEU A 136 11.40 -14.11 -11.54
N ALA A 137 10.10 -13.93 -11.30
CA ALA A 137 9.05 -14.84 -11.78
C ALA A 137 9.02 -14.89 -13.32
N ASP A 138 9.01 -13.73 -13.97
CA ASP A 138 9.07 -13.58 -15.43
C ASP A 138 10.23 -14.37 -16.03
N ARG A 139 11.43 -14.27 -15.44
CA ARG A 139 12.60 -15.00 -15.96
C ARG A 139 12.35 -16.51 -15.99
N LYS A 140 11.71 -17.07 -14.96
CA LYS A 140 11.40 -18.51 -14.91
C LYS A 140 10.39 -18.91 -15.99
N ASP A 141 9.38 -18.08 -16.22
CA ASP A 141 8.34 -18.35 -17.21
C ASP A 141 8.87 -18.21 -18.63
N VAL A 142 9.72 -17.20 -18.89
CA VAL A 142 10.40 -17.00 -20.18
C VAL A 142 11.26 -18.21 -20.55
N GLU A 143 12.05 -18.73 -19.62
CA GLU A 143 12.86 -19.93 -19.88
C GLU A 143 11.99 -21.15 -20.23
N LYS A 144 10.90 -21.38 -19.48
CA LYS A 144 9.96 -22.47 -19.78
C LYS A 144 9.28 -22.30 -21.13
N ALA A 145 8.84 -21.08 -21.46
CA ALA A 145 8.20 -20.79 -22.73
C ALA A 145 9.16 -20.98 -23.91
N LYS A 146 10.43 -20.57 -23.78
CA LYS A 146 11.47 -20.85 -24.78
C LYS A 146 11.62 -22.35 -25.01
N VAL A 147 11.78 -23.14 -23.95
CA VAL A 147 11.91 -24.61 -24.05
C VAL A 147 10.69 -25.23 -24.74
N LEU A 148 9.49 -24.75 -24.43
CA LEU A 148 8.26 -25.22 -25.08
C LEU A 148 8.23 -24.88 -26.58
N MET A 149 8.58 -23.64 -26.95
CA MET A 149 8.64 -23.22 -28.36
C MET A 149 9.71 -23.98 -29.15
N MET A 150 10.86 -24.26 -28.52
CA MET A 150 11.91 -25.10 -29.10
C MET A 150 11.39 -26.51 -29.39
N ARG A 151 10.60 -27.10 -28.47
CA ARG A 151 10.02 -28.44 -28.66
C ARG A 151 8.93 -28.49 -29.72
N LEU A 152 8.03 -27.51 -29.74
CA LEU A 152 6.88 -27.49 -30.65
C LEU A 152 7.25 -27.09 -32.09
N HIS A 153 8.20 -26.18 -32.25
CA HIS A 153 8.54 -25.59 -33.55
C HIS A 153 9.97 -25.89 -34.01
N SER A 154 10.71 -26.75 -33.30
CA SER A 154 12.11 -27.11 -33.60
C SER A 154 13.02 -25.89 -33.75
N LEU A 155 12.78 -24.85 -32.94
CA LEU A 155 13.55 -23.62 -32.96
C LEU A 155 14.81 -23.74 -32.10
N THR A 156 15.85 -22.97 -32.44
CA THR A 156 16.95 -22.73 -31.51
C THR A 156 16.51 -21.81 -30.38
N GLU A 157 17.29 -21.75 -29.30
CA GLU A 157 16.98 -20.87 -28.16
C GLU A 157 16.87 -19.40 -28.57
N ASP A 158 17.82 -18.91 -29.38
CA ASP A 158 17.83 -17.54 -29.89
C ASP A 158 16.59 -17.23 -30.73
N GLN A 159 16.19 -18.17 -31.60
CA GLN A 159 14.98 -18.01 -32.42
C GLN A 159 13.72 -17.99 -31.57
N ALA A 160 13.62 -18.84 -30.55
CA ALA A 160 12.51 -18.87 -29.62
C ALA A 160 12.41 -17.55 -28.83
N PHE A 161 13.54 -17.02 -28.34
CA PHE A 161 13.56 -15.74 -27.63
C PHE A 161 13.15 -14.56 -28.53
N GLN A 162 13.69 -14.49 -29.75
CA GLN A 162 13.33 -13.43 -30.71
C GLN A 162 11.84 -13.49 -31.08
N LEU A 163 11.31 -14.69 -31.28
CA LEU A 163 9.89 -14.87 -31.60
C LEU A 163 9.00 -14.47 -30.41
N LEU A 164 9.36 -14.86 -29.19
CA LEU A 164 8.65 -14.48 -27.98
C LEU A 164 8.65 -12.95 -27.78
N ARG A 165 9.82 -12.31 -27.95
CA ARG A 165 9.96 -10.85 -27.87
C ARG A 165 9.15 -10.12 -28.94
N LYS A 166 9.17 -10.62 -30.19
CA LYS A 166 8.40 -10.04 -31.30
C LYS A 166 6.89 -10.10 -31.01
N ASN A 167 6.40 -11.22 -30.50
CA ASN A 167 4.99 -11.37 -30.15
C ASN A 167 4.59 -10.52 -28.95
N ALA A 168 5.44 -10.41 -27.92
CA ALA A 168 5.18 -9.53 -26.79
C ALA A 168 5.02 -8.06 -27.26
N MET A 169 5.91 -7.62 -28.15
CA MET A 169 5.89 -6.27 -28.72
C MET A 169 4.63 -6.00 -29.56
N SER A 170 4.22 -6.95 -30.41
CA SER A 170 3.03 -6.79 -31.25
C SER A 170 1.75 -6.69 -30.43
N HIS A 171 1.71 -7.29 -29.24
CA HIS A 171 0.56 -7.25 -28.34
C HIS A 171 0.70 -6.22 -27.20
N ARG A 172 1.72 -5.35 -27.24
CA ARG A 172 2.01 -4.32 -26.21
C ARG A 172 2.06 -4.88 -24.78
N MET A 173 2.63 -6.06 -24.61
CA MET A 173 2.81 -6.70 -23.30
C MET A 173 4.29 -6.96 -23.02
N THR A 174 4.60 -7.23 -21.77
CA THR A 174 5.94 -7.64 -21.35
C THR A 174 6.24 -9.06 -21.86
N ILE A 175 7.54 -9.39 -22.01
CA ILE A 175 7.96 -10.72 -22.44
C ILE A 175 7.52 -11.79 -21.42
N GLY A 176 7.55 -11.47 -20.12
CA GLY A 176 7.07 -12.35 -19.05
C GLY A 176 5.57 -12.65 -19.15
N GLU A 177 4.73 -11.64 -19.40
CA GLU A 177 3.29 -11.85 -19.62
C GLU A 177 3.01 -12.70 -20.87
N MET A 178 3.73 -12.46 -21.97
CA MET A 178 3.61 -13.29 -23.18
C MET A 178 4.00 -14.74 -22.90
N ALA A 179 5.08 -14.96 -22.13
CA ALA A 179 5.52 -16.28 -21.73
C ALA A 179 4.46 -17.02 -20.90
N ARG A 180 3.88 -16.35 -19.90
CA ARG A 180 2.78 -16.91 -19.09
C ARG A 180 1.58 -17.29 -19.94
N ARG A 181 1.11 -16.40 -20.81
CA ARG A 181 -0.02 -16.69 -21.70
C ARG A 181 0.21 -17.92 -22.57
N LEU A 182 1.43 -18.10 -23.06
CA LEU A 182 1.81 -19.26 -23.87
C LEU A 182 1.77 -20.55 -23.04
N LEU A 183 2.31 -20.52 -21.82
CA LEU A 183 2.28 -21.66 -20.90
C LEU A 183 0.85 -22.02 -20.47
N ASP A 184 0.02 -21.02 -20.16
CA ASP A 184 -1.38 -21.22 -19.77
C ASP A 184 -2.18 -21.86 -20.92
N ALA A 185 -2.00 -21.36 -22.16
CA ALA A 185 -2.64 -21.94 -23.34
C ALA A 185 -2.22 -23.40 -23.58
N GLN A 186 -0.93 -23.73 -23.38
CA GLN A 186 -0.44 -25.10 -23.49
C GLN A 186 -1.04 -26.01 -22.41
N GLN A 187 -1.18 -25.53 -21.18
CA GLN A 187 -1.78 -26.29 -20.09
C GLN A 187 -3.27 -26.58 -20.34
N LEU A 188 -4.01 -25.60 -20.87
CA LEU A 188 -5.41 -25.78 -21.26
C LEU A 188 -5.58 -26.85 -22.34
N LEU A 189 -4.75 -26.80 -23.39
CA LEU A 189 -4.77 -27.79 -24.47
C LEU A 189 -4.39 -29.20 -23.99
N GLN A 190 -3.46 -29.33 -23.04
CA GLN A 190 -3.09 -30.62 -22.47
C GLN A 190 -4.17 -31.22 -21.56
N ASN A 191 -4.92 -30.40 -20.84
CA ASN A 191 -6.01 -30.87 -19.99
C ASN A 191 -7.19 -31.39 -20.83
N GLN A 192 -7.51 -30.74 -21.96
CA GLN A 192 -8.55 -31.22 -22.89
C GLN A 192 -8.21 -32.52 -23.62
N LEU A 193 -6.94 -32.96 -23.61
CA LEU A 193 -6.50 -34.23 -24.21
C LEU A 193 -6.46 -35.39 -23.21
N LYS A 194 -6.75 -35.14 -21.92
CA LYS A 194 -6.74 -36.14 -20.85
C LYS A 194 -8.14 -36.53 -20.34
N ASP A 195 -9.18 -35.83 -20.81
CA ASP A 195 -10.59 -36.20 -20.67
C ASP A 195 -11.08 -36.87 -21.96
#